data_AF-A0AA36HT18-F1
#
_entry.id   AF-A0AA36HT18-F1
#
_cell.length_a   1.000
_cell.length_b   1.000
_cell.length_c   1.000
_cell.angle_alpha   90.00
_cell.angle_beta   90.00
_cell.angle_gamma   90.00
#
_symmetry.space_group_name_H-M   'P 1'
#
loop_
_entity.id
_entity.type
_entity.pdbx_description
1 polymer ?
#
loop_
_entity_poly.entity_id
_entity_poly.type
_entity_poly.pdbx_seq_one_letter_code
_entity_poly.pdbx_strand_id
1 'polypeptide(L)'
;MLVNDCDRFMTSLDPHSKLVVKYVVSTLLEVDSFSTLQPFIKIFHDLEKAVPGFLPDMAKAVMELGQCDFNIGEIHSVGESLNLHQQTKFFNSKLYGGFMKARCAHQVGQLRAAAEKPSVERLAAARRLLQSEHIAPEHKSELEQVVTLLGGASDEVKLAWLLQDIDRFDMLSAWCPKSDLGNAYYFAQKEVDWSKVQPEAFLRASSQVAALKDCLQHVVHPVARALLDKYGKWLAVCRKFPNIVPICEGIYLDLATIKLGVPMHTLPVADSIQKLSEEEKDILPKLVSLVGQKDLARDGRVLEAMRDFLPKNEEKSVAKGDKMEAPQPAPTIDESTGLPEEEAKQGDEGVVSPQSFPIGAKVRIHVSRLKRKFDGQLAEVESVGQKFVKVRMLTGPSMTETKQFLPTCIKLEEPVKAAETEKTSAASTAAQRAEAMFGKCDDI
;
A
#
# COMPACT_ATOMS: atom_id res chain seq x y z
N MET A 1 -67.14 26.36 -0.28
CA MET A 1 -67.30 27.24 -1.45
C MET A 1 -66.04 27.40 -2.31
N LEU A 2 -64.88 26.78 -1.99
CA LEU A 2 -63.62 26.94 -2.76
C LEU A 2 -63.39 25.89 -3.87
N VAL A 3 -64.10 24.75 -3.85
CA VAL A 3 -63.88 23.65 -4.81
C VAL A 3 -64.36 24.01 -6.23
N ASN A 4 -65.45 24.78 -6.35
CA ASN A 4 -66.00 25.17 -7.65
C ASN A 4 -65.19 26.26 -8.37
N ASP A 5 -64.38 27.05 -7.66
CA ASP A 5 -63.57 28.12 -8.27
C ASP A 5 -62.23 27.59 -8.81
N CYS A 6 -61.66 26.54 -8.21
CA CYS A 6 -60.47 25.87 -8.73
C CYS A 6 -60.74 25.16 -10.06
N ASP A 7 -61.85 24.42 -10.19
CA ASP A 7 -62.20 23.76 -11.45
C ASP A 7 -62.47 24.79 -12.57
N ARG A 8 -63.03 25.95 -12.23
CA ARG A 8 -63.31 27.04 -13.16
C ARG A 8 -62.04 27.80 -13.59
N PHE A 9 -61.08 27.97 -12.67
CA PHE A 9 -59.76 28.51 -12.96
C PHE A 9 -58.90 27.54 -13.79
N MET A 10 -58.97 26.25 -13.47
CA MET A 10 -58.28 25.19 -14.20
C MET A 10 -58.79 24.99 -15.62
N THR A 11 -60.07 25.29 -15.87
CA THR A 11 -60.68 25.28 -17.21
C THR A 11 -60.46 26.59 -17.97
N SER A 12 -60.19 27.71 -17.29
CA SER A 12 -59.85 29.01 -17.92
C SER A 12 -58.36 29.24 -18.14
N LEU A 13 -57.50 28.46 -17.47
CA LEU A 13 -56.05 28.44 -17.70
C LEU A 13 -55.74 28.03 -19.14
N ASP A 14 -54.98 28.88 -19.81
CA ASP A 14 -54.62 28.66 -21.20
C ASP A 14 -53.78 27.36 -21.34
N PRO A 15 -53.98 26.57 -22.41
CA PRO A 15 -53.24 25.33 -22.62
C PRO A 15 -51.71 25.50 -22.58
N HIS A 16 -51.19 26.69 -22.91
CA HIS A 16 -49.75 26.95 -22.94
C HIS A 16 -49.15 27.00 -21.53
N SER A 17 -49.85 27.56 -20.54
CA SER A 17 -49.38 27.55 -19.13
C SER A 17 -49.20 26.14 -18.57
N LYS A 18 -50.11 25.21 -18.89
CA LYS A 18 -49.98 23.79 -18.50
C LYS A 18 -48.84 23.09 -19.25
N LEU A 19 -48.62 23.46 -20.51
CA LEU A 19 -47.49 22.97 -21.33
C LEU A 19 -46.15 23.42 -20.75
N VAL A 20 -46.05 24.67 -20.27
CA VAL A 20 -44.82 25.18 -19.64
C VAL A 20 -44.43 24.35 -18.42
N VAL A 21 -45.37 24.03 -17.51
CA VAL A 21 -45.05 23.19 -16.34
C VAL A 21 -44.62 21.80 -16.76
N LYS A 22 -45.32 21.17 -17.71
CA LYS A 22 -44.93 19.85 -18.25
C LYS A 22 -43.52 19.90 -18.87
N TYR A 23 -43.20 20.97 -19.59
CA TYR A 23 -41.88 21.18 -20.19
C TYR A 23 -40.81 21.35 -19.11
N VAL A 24 -41.06 22.17 -18.09
CA VAL A 24 -40.14 22.37 -16.95
C VAL A 24 -39.89 21.05 -16.24
N VAL A 25 -40.93 20.29 -15.91
CA VAL A 25 -40.78 18.97 -15.26
C VAL A 25 -40.01 18.00 -16.15
N SER A 26 -40.31 17.94 -17.44
CA SER A 26 -39.56 17.07 -18.35
C SER A 26 -38.09 17.50 -18.49
N THR A 27 -37.81 18.80 -18.41
CA THR A 27 -36.44 19.33 -18.41
C THR A 27 -35.72 18.98 -17.12
N LEU A 28 -36.40 19.11 -15.97
CA LEU A 28 -35.84 18.73 -14.67
C LEU A 28 -35.46 17.25 -14.59
N LEU A 29 -36.27 16.35 -15.17
CA LEU A 29 -35.97 14.92 -15.24
C LEU A 29 -34.66 14.62 -16.02
N GLU A 30 -34.25 15.51 -16.92
CA GLU A 30 -33.01 15.38 -17.70
C GLU A 30 -31.78 16.00 -17.03
N VAL A 31 -31.93 16.62 -15.85
CA VAL A 31 -30.83 17.20 -15.08
C VAL A 31 -30.20 16.13 -14.17
N ASP A 32 -28.89 15.91 -14.26
CA ASP A 32 -28.16 14.93 -13.42
C ASP A 32 -27.84 15.48 -12.02
N SER A 33 -27.88 16.80 -11.83
CA SER A 33 -27.55 17.46 -10.57
C SER A 33 -28.80 17.67 -9.69
N PHE A 34 -28.94 16.84 -8.65
CA PHE A 34 -30.06 16.93 -7.71
C PHE A 34 -30.15 18.28 -6.98
N SER A 35 -29.04 18.97 -6.73
CA SER A 35 -29.07 20.30 -6.09
C SER A 35 -29.79 21.35 -6.92
N THR A 36 -29.88 21.17 -8.24
CA THR A 36 -30.61 22.04 -9.16
C THR A 36 -32.12 22.01 -8.92
N LEU A 37 -32.62 20.97 -8.22
CA LEU A 37 -34.04 20.81 -7.92
C LEU A 37 -34.55 21.78 -6.85
N GLN A 38 -33.70 22.16 -5.88
CA GLN A 38 -34.10 22.88 -4.67
C GLN A 38 -34.90 24.18 -4.91
N PRO A 39 -34.52 25.06 -5.86
CA PRO A 39 -35.30 26.26 -6.16
C PRO A 39 -36.73 25.95 -6.67
N PHE A 40 -36.91 24.83 -7.37
CA PHE A 40 -38.18 24.44 -7.96
C PHE A 40 -39.14 23.80 -6.96
N ILE A 41 -38.63 23.14 -5.91
CA ILE A 41 -39.46 22.53 -4.86
C ILE A 41 -40.37 23.57 -4.22
N LYS A 42 -39.81 24.72 -3.85
CA LYS A 42 -40.59 25.82 -3.27
C LYS A 42 -41.65 26.33 -4.25
N ILE A 43 -41.28 26.53 -5.51
CA ILE A 43 -42.19 27.01 -6.56
C ILE A 43 -43.34 26.03 -6.75
N PHE A 44 -43.07 24.72 -6.87
CA PHE A 44 -44.11 23.71 -7.00
C PHE A 44 -45.01 23.67 -5.77
N HIS A 45 -44.45 23.76 -4.56
CA HIS A 45 -45.24 23.76 -3.33
C HIS A 45 -46.17 24.98 -3.24
N ASP A 46 -45.65 26.18 -3.51
CA ASP A 46 -46.43 27.42 -3.52
C ASP A 46 -47.56 27.34 -4.57
N LEU A 47 -47.28 26.71 -5.70
CA LEU A 47 -48.19 26.64 -6.84
C LEU A 47 -49.31 25.59 -6.66
N GLU A 48 -49.01 24.44 -6.04
CA GLU A 48 -50.05 23.47 -5.64
C GLU A 48 -50.94 24.04 -4.52
N LYS A 49 -50.38 24.83 -3.61
CA LYS A 49 -51.15 25.49 -2.55
C LYS A 49 -52.08 26.58 -3.10
N ALA A 50 -51.60 27.36 -4.06
CA ALA A 50 -52.37 28.42 -4.69
C ALA A 50 -53.46 27.86 -5.64
N VAL A 51 -53.15 26.79 -6.36
CA VAL A 51 -54.04 26.17 -7.36
C VAL A 51 -53.98 24.64 -7.25
N PRO A 52 -54.72 24.03 -6.31
CA PRO A 52 -54.75 22.58 -6.13
C PRO A 52 -55.08 21.84 -7.42
N GLY A 53 -54.31 20.80 -7.73
CA GLY A 53 -54.51 19.98 -8.94
C GLY A 53 -53.91 20.57 -10.22
N PHE A 54 -53.28 21.75 -10.18
CA PHE A 54 -52.60 22.30 -11.35
C PHE A 54 -51.32 21.54 -11.70
N LEU A 55 -50.58 21.07 -10.70
CA LEU A 55 -49.35 20.32 -10.94
C LEU A 55 -49.67 18.94 -11.52
N PRO A 56 -48.98 18.53 -12.60
CA PRO A 56 -49.06 17.15 -13.07
C PRO A 56 -48.44 16.21 -12.02
N ASP A 57 -48.88 14.95 -11.99
CA ASP A 57 -48.43 13.96 -11.00
C ASP A 57 -46.90 13.81 -10.98
N MET A 58 -46.26 13.92 -12.14
CA MET A 58 -44.79 13.90 -12.26
C MET A 58 -44.11 15.06 -11.51
N ALA A 59 -44.72 16.25 -11.49
CA ALA A 59 -44.20 17.39 -10.72
C ALA A 59 -44.35 17.13 -9.22
N LYS A 60 -45.43 16.46 -8.80
CA LYS A 60 -45.66 16.07 -7.40
C LYS A 60 -44.62 15.05 -6.94
N ALA A 61 -44.35 14.02 -7.75
CA ALA A 61 -43.29 13.05 -7.47
C ALA A 61 -41.89 13.69 -7.40
N VAL A 62 -41.59 14.64 -8.30
CA VAL A 62 -40.35 15.43 -8.24
C VAL A 62 -40.29 16.30 -6.98
N MET A 63 -41.42 16.87 -6.56
CA MET A 63 -41.52 17.64 -5.32
C MET A 63 -41.28 16.76 -4.08
N GLU A 64 -41.90 15.59 -4.02
CA GLU A 64 -41.72 14.58 -2.97
C GLU A 64 -40.25 14.13 -2.89
N LEU A 65 -39.62 13.83 -4.03
CA LEU A 65 -38.20 13.46 -4.10
C LEU A 65 -37.30 14.54 -3.49
N GLY A 66 -37.60 15.81 -3.72
CA GLY A 66 -36.87 16.94 -3.15
C GLY A 66 -37.02 17.11 -1.64
N GLN A 67 -38.04 16.48 -1.04
CA GLN A 67 -38.32 16.49 0.39
C GLN A 67 -37.82 15.24 1.12
N CYS A 68 -37.39 14.21 0.39
CA CYS A 68 -36.84 13.00 0.98
C CYS A 68 -35.54 13.28 1.75
N ASP A 69 -35.47 12.78 2.98
CA ASP A 69 -34.21 12.70 3.70
C ASP A 69 -33.35 11.57 3.08
N PHE A 70 -32.05 11.85 2.89
CA PHE A 70 -31.07 10.86 2.44
C PHE A 70 -30.90 9.70 3.43
N ASN A 71 -31.38 9.84 4.67
CA ASN A 71 -31.23 8.86 5.75
C ASN A 71 -32.30 7.77 5.78
N ILE A 72 -33.51 8.07 5.31
CA ILE A 72 -34.68 7.21 5.55
C ILE A 72 -34.82 6.20 4.39
N GLY A 73 -35.15 4.95 4.72
CA GLY A 73 -35.43 3.89 3.74
C GLY A 73 -36.71 4.11 2.91
N GLU A 74 -37.46 5.17 3.19
CA GLU A 74 -38.79 5.46 2.64
C GLU A 74 -38.71 6.29 1.35
N ILE A 75 -37.91 5.85 0.36
CA ILE A 75 -38.14 6.32 -1.04
C ILE A 75 -39.34 5.59 -1.64
N HIS A 76 -39.78 4.48 -1.05
CA HIS A 76 -40.82 3.61 -1.60
C HIS A 76 -42.14 4.33 -1.91
N SER A 77 -42.47 5.40 -1.19
CA SER A 77 -43.67 6.21 -1.42
C SER A 77 -43.55 7.19 -2.60
N VAL A 78 -42.34 7.55 -3.03
CA VAL A 78 -42.12 8.53 -4.10
C VAL A 78 -42.55 7.94 -5.44
N GLY A 79 -43.52 8.57 -6.07
CA GLY A 79 -44.01 8.14 -7.38
C GLY A 79 -45.00 6.97 -7.35
N GLU A 80 -45.50 6.57 -6.17
CA GLU A 80 -46.59 5.58 -6.07
C GLU A 80 -47.87 6.05 -6.80
N SER A 81 -48.12 7.36 -6.82
CA SER A 81 -49.25 7.98 -7.50
C SER A 81 -49.11 8.03 -9.04
N LEU A 82 -47.92 7.73 -9.57
CA LEU A 82 -47.66 7.73 -11.01
C LEU A 82 -48.14 6.42 -11.66
N ASN A 83 -48.62 6.49 -12.89
CA ASN A 83 -48.88 5.28 -13.67
C ASN A 83 -47.57 4.60 -14.13
N LEU A 84 -47.63 3.35 -14.60
CA LEU A 84 -46.44 2.56 -14.97
C LEU A 84 -45.52 3.25 -15.98
N HIS A 85 -46.08 3.94 -16.97
CA HIS A 85 -45.29 4.66 -17.97
C HIS A 85 -44.55 5.86 -17.34
N GLN A 86 -45.22 6.61 -16.48
CA GLN A 86 -44.64 7.71 -15.73
C GLN A 86 -43.58 7.23 -14.73
N GLN A 87 -43.85 6.17 -13.97
CA GLN A 87 -42.88 5.54 -13.07
C GLN A 87 -41.61 5.13 -13.82
N THR A 88 -41.77 4.45 -14.95
CA THR A 88 -40.64 4.05 -15.81
C THR A 88 -39.82 5.26 -16.25
N LYS A 89 -40.46 6.36 -16.65
CA LYS A 89 -39.76 7.60 -17.05
C LYS A 89 -39.09 8.28 -15.85
N PHE A 90 -39.71 8.27 -14.68
CA PHE A 90 -39.22 8.93 -13.47
C PHE A 90 -38.00 8.20 -12.89
N PHE A 91 -38.08 6.88 -12.66
CA PHE A 91 -37.00 6.11 -12.06
C PHE A 91 -35.78 5.95 -13.00
N ASN A 92 -36.00 5.98 -14.31
CA ASN A 92 -34.90 6.01 -15.30
C ASN A 92 -34.41 7.44 -15.62
N SER A 93 -34.94 8.46 -14.95
CA SER A 93 -34.53 9.85 -15.18
C SER A 93 -33.14 10.12 -14.62
N LYS A 94 -32.44 11.09 -15.23
CA LYS A 94 -31.14 11.56 -14.72
C LYS A 94 -31.30 12.22 -13.36
N LEU A 95 -32.43 12.88 -13.11
CA LEU A 95 -32.72 13.48 -11.82
C LEU A 95 -32.77 12.45 -10.69
N TYR A 96 -33.48 11.34 -10.91
CA TYR A 96 -33.56 10.25 -9.94
C TYR A 96 -32.19 9.58 -9.76
N GLY A 97 -31.46 9.31 -10.84
CA GLY A 97 -30.08 8.81 -10.76
C GLY A 97 -29.16 9.75 -9.98
N GLY A 98 -29.28 11.06 -10.22
CA GLY A 98 -28.56 12.11 -9.50
C GLY A 98 -28.89 12.16 -8.00
N PHE A 99 -30.17 12.00 -7.65
CA PHE A 99 -30.61 11.86 -6.26
C PHE A 99 -30.00 10.61 -5.60
N MET A 100 -30.03 9.46 -6.27
CA MET A 100 -29.45 8.22 -5.75
C MET A 100 -27.94 8.34 -5.54
N LYS A 101 -27.21 8.96 -6.47
CA LYS A 101 -25.78 9.30 -6.30
C LYS A 101 -25.55 10.18 -5.07
N ALA A 102 -26.35 11.25 -4.92
CA ALA A 102 -26.24 12.18 -3.79
C ALA A 102 -26.53 11.49 -2.45
N ARG A 103 -27.52 10.60 -2.43
CA ARG A 103 -27.84 9.76 -1.26
C ARG A 103 -26.67 8.85 -0.90
N CYS A 104 -26.08 8.14 -1.87
CA CYS A 104 -24.90 7.30 -1.62
C CYS A 104 -23.73 8.11 -1.06
N ALA A 105 -23.44 9.28 -1.65
CA ALA A 105 -22.39 10.18 -1.16
C ALA A 105 -22.66 10.64 0.29
N HIS A 106 -23.91 10.96 0.62
CA HIS A 106 -24.30 11.30 1.99
C HIS A 106 -24.05 10.14 2.96
N GLN A 107 -24.45 8.91 2.59
CA GLN A 107 -24.25 7.71 3.41
C GLN A 107 -22.76 7.39 3.62
N VAL A 108 -21.90 7.60 2.61
CA VAL A 108 -20.44 7.49 2.76
C VAL A 108 -19.92 8.52 3.77
N GLY A 109 -20.37 9.78 3.67
CA GLY A 109 -20.01 10.84 4.62
C GLY A 109 -20.41 10.51 6.05
N GLN A 110 -21.59 9.93 6.26
CA GLN A 110 -22.04 9.47 7.57
C GLN A 110 -21.21 8.33 8.11
N LEU A 111 -20.86 7.37 7.25
CA LEU A 111 -20.04 6.23 7.64
C LEU A 111 -18.62 6.66 8.06
N ARG A 112 -18.09 7.69 7.40
CA ARG A 112 -16.83 8.35 7.77
C ARG A 112 -16.94 9.04 9.13
N ALA A 113 -18.00 9.83 9.35
CA ALA A 113 -18.25 10.54 10.60
C ALA A 113 -18.51 9.57 11.79
N ALA A 114 -19.04 8.38 11.51
CA ALA A 114 -19.33 7.35 12.50
C ALA A 114 -18.08 6.54 12.93
N ALA A 115 -16.92 7.20 13.04
CA ALA A 115 -15.64 6.55 13.39
C ALA A 115 -15.66 5.83 14.74
N GLU A 116 -16.56 6.23 15.65
CA GLU A 116 -16.74 5.63 16.97
C GLU A 116 -17.54 4.33 16.97
N LYS A 117 -18.28 4.03 15.89
CA LYS A 117 -19.06 2.79 15.79
C LYS A 117 -18.14 1.58 15.65
N PRO A 118 -18.60 0.37 16.06
CA PRO A 118 -17.84 -0.86 15.91
C PRO A 118 -17.38 -1.09 14.46
N SER A 119 -16.14 -1.55 14.28
CA SER A 119 -15.55 -1.79 12.96
C SER A 119 -16.37 -2.76 12.10
N VAL A 120 -16.97 -3.78 12.72
CA VAL A 120 -17.81 -4.79 12.06
C VAL A 120 -19.05 -4.17 11.42
N GLU A 121 -19.75 -3.30 12.15
CA GLU A 121 -20.93 -2.60 11.63
C GLU A 121 -20.55 -1.68 10.47
N ARG A 122 -19.43 -0.97 10.61
CA ARG A 122 -18.94 -0.05 9.59
C ARG A 122 -18.52 -0.79 8.32
N LEU A 123 -17.86 -1.94 8.47
CA LEU A 123 -17.46 -2.81 7.36
C LEU A 123 -18.69 -3.36 6.62
N ALA A 124 -19.71 -3.81 7.35
CA ALA A 124 -20.95 -4.29 6.74
C ALA A 124 -21.66 -3.17 5.96
N ALA A 125 -21.73 -1.95 6.51
CA ALA A 125 -22.29 -0.79 5.82
C ALA A 125 -21.48 -0.41 4.57
N ALA A 126 -20.15 -0.39 4.64
CA ALA A 126 -19.29 -0.12 3.48
C ALA A 126 -19.52 -1.14 2.36
N ARG A 127 -19.61 -2.44 2.69
CA ARG A 127 -19.88 -3.51 1.72
C ARG A 127 -21.25 -3.36 1.06
N ARG A 128 -22.29 -2.99 1.81
CA ARG A 128 -23.62 -2.70 1.26
C ARG A 128 -23.59 -1.52 0.28
N LEU A 129 -22.86 -0.45 0.62
CA LEU A 129 -22.73 0.71 -0.27
C LEU A 129 -21.98 0.37 -1.57
N LEU A 130 -20.97 -0.50 -1.51
CA LEU A 130 -20.25 -0.97 -2.70
C LEU A 130 -21.11 -1.79 -3.68
N GLN A 131 -22.20 -2.39 -3.20
CA GLN A 131 -23.18 -3.10 -4.03
C GLN A 131 -24.16 -2.14 -4.73
N SER A 132 -24.18 -0.85 -4.37
CA SER A 132 -25.06 0.12 -5.02
C SER A 132 -24.59 0.42 -6.44
N GLU A 133 -25.52 0.37 -7.40
CA GLU A 133 -25.26 0.73 -8.79
C GLU A 133 -25.04 2.24 -8.99
N HIS A 134 -25.46 3.06 -8.02
CA HIS A 134 -25.42 4.53 -8.11
C HIS A 134 -24.21 5.14 -7.40
N ILE A 135 -23.29 4.33 -6.87
CA ILE A 135 -22.09 4.85 -6.23
C ILE A 135 -21.16 5.51 -7.26
N ALA A 136 -20.68 6.71 -6.95
CA ALA A 136 -19.70 7.40 -7.79
C ALA A 136 -18.34 6.68 -7.75
N PRO A 137 -17.56 6.66 -8.85
CA PRO A 137 -16.28 5.94 -8.93
C PRO A 137 -15.28 6.31 -7.82
N GLU A 138 -15.22 7.58 -7.45
CA GLU A 138 -14.36 8.10 -6.38
C GLU A 138 -14.72 7.52 -5.01
N HIS A 139 -16.02 7.46 -4.68
CA HIS A 139 -16.50 6.87 -3.44
C HIS A 139 -16.36 5.36 -3.44
N LYS A 140 -16.50 4.72 -4.61
CA LYS A 140 -16.27 3.29 -4.75
C LYS A 140 -14.82 2.92 -4.43
N SER A 141 -13.86 3.63 -5.04
CA SER A 141 -12.45 3.41 -4.78
C SER A 141 -12.09 3.69 -3.31
N GLU A 142 -12.65 4.74 -2.72
CA GLU A 142 -12.49 5.03 -1.30
C GLU A 142 -13.01 3.87 -0.43
N LEU A 143 -14.24 3.41 -0.66
CA LEU A 143 -14.83 2.32 0.12
C LEU A 143 -14.09 0.98 -0.04
N GLU A 144 -13.56 0.66 -1.22
CA GLU A 144 -12.74 -0.54 -1.43
C GLU A 144 -11.47 -0.53 -0.55
N GLN A 145 -10.83 0.64 -0.44
CA GLN A 145 -9.67 0.83 0.45
C GLN A 145 -10.08 0.77 1.93
N VAL A 146 -11.21 1.37 2.30
CA VAL A 146 -11.76 1.30 3.66
C VAL A 146 -12.11 -0.14 4.06
N VAL A 147 -12.67 -0.93 3.14
CA VAL A 147 -12.94 -2.36 3.38
C VAL A 147 -11.64 -3.12 3.64
N THR A 148 -10.55 -2.75 2.98
CA THR A 148 -9.21 -3.33 3.26
C THR A 148 -8.73 -2.96 4.66
N LEU A 149 -8.90 -1.70 5.07
CA LEU A 149 -8.52 -1.20 6.39
C LEU A 149 -9.34 -1.80 7.53
N LEU A 150 -10.67 -1.87 7.38
CA LEU A 150 -11.60 -2.39 8.38
C LEU A 150 -11.74 -3.92 8.33
N GLY A 151 -11.27 -4.55 7.25
CA GLY A 151 -11.39 -5.99 7.03
C GLY A 151 -10.54 -6.84 7.98
N GLY A 152 -10.67 -8.15 7.86
CA GLY A 152 -9.99 -9.15 8.70
C GLY A 152 -8.51 -9.38 8.38
N ALA A 153 -7.90 -8.58 7.51
CA ALA A 153 -6.46 -8.66 7.27
C ALA A 153 -5.68 -8.38 8.56
N SER A 154 -4.55 -9.06 8.74
CA SER A 154 -3.67 -8.77 9.88
C SER A 154 -3.14 -7.35 9.80
N ASP A 155 -2.85 -6.76 10.96
CA ASP A 155 -2.25 -5.42 11.06
C ASP A 155 -0.94 -5.31 10.27
N GLU A 156 -0.24 -6.43 10.12
CA GLU A 156 0.98 -6.56 9.34
C GLU A 156 0.77 -6.30 7.85
N VAL A 157 -0.26 -6.94 7.27
CA VAL A 157 -0.62 -6.77 5.87
C VAL A 157 -1.14 -5.35 5.63
N LYS A 158 -1.94 -4.82 6.58
CA LYS A 158 -2.45 -3.45 6.52
C LYS A 158 -1.30 -2.44 6.57
N LEU A 159 -0.30 -2.66 7.42
CA LEU A 159 0.87 -1.79 7.53
C LEU A 159 1.71 -1.79 6.25
N ALA A 160 1.96 -2.97 5.67
CA ALA A 160 2.67 -3.07 4.40
C ALA A 160 1.93 -2.34 3.27
N TRP A 161 0.59 -2.47 3.24
CA TRP A 161 -0.27 -1.75 2.31
C TRP A 161 -0.24 -0.23 2.55
N LEU A 162 -0.29 0.23 3.80
CA LEU A 162 -0.20 1.66 4.14
C LEU A 162 1.14 2.28 3.69
N LEU A 163 2.27 1.61 3.97
CA LEU A 163 3.61 2.13 3.66
C LEU A 163 3.89 2.27 2.16
N GLN A 164 3.11 1.62 1.29
CA GLN A 164 3.27 1.73 -0.16
C GLN A 164 2.84 3.09 -0.71
N ASP A 165 1.95 3.79 -0.01
CA ASP A 165 1.33 5.02 -0.51
C ASP A 165 0.90 5.90 0.67
N ILE A 166 1.47 7.10 0.73
CA ILE A 166 1.27 8.03 1.84
C ILE A 166 -0.19 8.48 1.97
N ASP A 167 -0.92 8.57 0.87
CA ASP A 167 -2.32 9.02 0.85
C ASP A 167 -3.23 8.02 1.60
N ARG A 168 -2.79 6.76 1.75
CA ARG A 168 -3.52 5.74 2.51
C ARG A 168 -3.48 6.00 4.02
N PHE A 169 -2.48 6.72 4.52
CA PHE A 169 -2.45 7.16 5.91
C PHE A 169 -3.46 8.29 6.17
N ASP A 170 -3.70 9.17 5.19
CA ASP A 170 -4.75 10.18 5.30
C ASP A 170 -6.12 9.49 5.37
N MET A 171 -6.33 8.44 4.58
CA MET A 171 -7.53 7.61 4.65
C MET A 171 -7.65 6.89 6.00
N LEU A 172 -6.57 6.30 6.51
CA LEU A 172 -6.54 5.71 7.84
C LEU A 172 -6.92 6.74 8.91
N SER A 173 -6.41 7.96 8.83
CA SER A 173 -6.71 9.02 9.80
C SER A 173 -8.19 9.43 9.76
N ALA A 174 -8.77 9.51 8.56
CA ALA A 174 -10.17 9.88 8.37
C ALA A 174 -11.14 8.77 8.81
N TRP A 175 -10.78 7.51 8.61
CA TRP A 175 -11.69 6.37 8.83
C TRP A 175 -11.41 5.62 10.13
N CYS A 176 -10.17 5.59 10.60
CA CYS A 176 -9.71 4.85 11.77
C CYS A 176 -8.75 5.70 12.63
N PRO A 177 -9.19 6.88 13.14
CA PRO A 177 -8.31 7.83 13.82
C PRO A 177 -7.63 7.28 15.09
N LYS A 178 -8.17 6.20 15.67
CA LYS A 178 -7.62 5.54 16.88
C LYS A 178 -6.67 4.37 16.57
N SER A 179 -6.37 4.12 15.30
CA SER A 179 -5.52 2.99 14.92
C SER A 179 -4.05 3.27 15.23
N ASP A 180 -3.40 2.33 15.91
CA ASP A 180 -1.95 2.38 16.16
C ASP A 180 -1.11 2.26 14.89
N LEU A 181 -1.69 1.82 13.77
CA LEU A 181 -1.01 1.75 12.47
C LEU A 181 -0.58 3.14 11.98
N GLY A 182 -1.27 4.19 12.40
CA GLY A 182 -0.92 5.58 12.07
C GLY A 182 0.46 6.00 12.59
N ASN A 183 0.98 5.30 13.61
CA ASN A 183 2.30 5.60 14.17
C ASN A 183 3.43 5.41 13.16
N ALA A 184 3.25 4.61 12.11
CA ALA A 184 4.28 4.36 11.09
C ALA A 184 4.31 5.42 9.97
N TYR A 185 3.46 6.44 10.03
CA TYR A 185 3.28 7.45 8.98
C TYR A 185 4.60 8.10 8.51
N TYR A 186 5.48 8.46 9.44
CA TYR A 186 6.76 9.09 9.10
C TYR A 186 7.69 8.17 8.28
N PHE A 187 7.52 6.85 8.30
CA PHE A 187 8.30 5.95 7.45
C PHE A 187 7.89 5.98 5.97
N ALA A 188 6.68 6.44 5.66
CA ALA A 188 6.20 6.63 4.29
C ALA A 188 6.59 8.01 3.71
N GLN A 189 7.09 8.93 4.54
CA GLN A 189 7.47 10.27 4.11
C GLN A 189 8.88 10.32 3.50
N LYS A 190 9.04 11.16 2.46
CA LYS A 190 10.35 11.45 1.86
C LYS A 190 11.20 12.35 2.76
N GLU A 191 10.57 13.37 3.33
CA GLU A 191 11.20 14.37 4.19
C GLU A 191 10.52 14.32 5.55
N VAL A 192 11.30 13.93 6.57
CA VAL A 192 10.84 13.83 7.95
C VAL A 192 11.76 14.67 8.81
N ASP A 193 11.17 15.55 9.60
CA ASP A 193 11.89 16.21 10.68
C ASP A 193 11.93 15.29 11.91
N TRP A 194 12.91 14.36 11.90
CA TRP A 194 13.08 13.36 12.95
C TRP A 194 13.29 13.96 14.34
N SER A 195 13.75 15.21 14.43
CA SER A 195 13.95 15.91 15.72
C SER A 195 12.64 16.19 16.46
N LYS A 196 11.50 16.15 15.78
CA LYS A 196 10.17 16.34 16.37
C LYS A 196 9.47 15.04 16.75
N VAL A 197 10.03 13.89 16.33
CA VAL A 197 9.42 12.59 16.58
C VAL A 197 9.75 12.16 18.01
N GLN A 198 8.72 11.89 18.81
CA GLN A 198 8.91 11.40 20.18
C GLN A 198 9.61 10.02 20.17
N PRO A 199 10.65 9.80 20.97
CA PRO A 199 11.43 8.55 20.92
C PRO A 199 10.61 7.28 21.16
N GLU A 200 9.61 7.34 22.05
CA GLU A 200 8.74 6.20 22.37
C GLU A 200 7.80 5.87 21.20
N ALA A 201 7.28 6.90 20.52
CA ALA A 201 6.47 6.73 19.32
C ALA A 201 7.32 6.20 18.16
N PHE A 202 8.56 6.70 18.04
CA PHE A 202 9.55 6.20 17.08
C PHE A 202 9.82 4.72 17.29
N LEU A 203 10.10 4.32 18.53
CA LEU A 203 10.41 2.95 18.90
C LEU A 203 9.22 2.03 18.64
N ARG A 204 8.02 2.41 19.06
CA ARG A 204 6.81 1.61 18.87
C ARG A 204 6.55 1.29 17.40
N ALA A 205 6.57 2.31 16.52
CA ALA A 205 6.34 2.04 15.10
C ALA A 205 7.54 1.34 14.45
N SER A 206 8.77 1.59 14.92
CA SER A 206 9.94 0.84 14.47
C SER A 206 9.81 -0.64 14.76
N SER A 207 9.35 -1.02 15.96
CA SER A 207 9.12 -2.42 16.33
C SER A 207 8.05 -3.07 15.46
N GLN A 208 6.96 -2.36 15.17
CA GLN A 208 5.90 -2.83 14.26
C GLN A 208 6.44 -3.07 12.84
N VAL A 209 7.21 -2.11 12.29
CA VAL A 209 7.76 -2.21 10.94
C VAL A 209 8.88 -3.26 10.86
N ALA A 210 9.78 -3.30 11.83
CA ALA A 210 10.94 -4.19 11.83
C ALA A 210 10.57 -5.67 12.04
N ALA A 211 9.43 -5.94 12.68
CA ALA A 211 8.89 -7.30 12.76
C ALA A 211 8.52 -7.87 11.37
N LEU A 212 8.33 -7.00 10.37
CA LEU A 212 7.73 -7.33 9.08
C LEU A 212 8.69 -7.04 7.94
N LYS A 213 9.37 -8.09 7.46
CA LYS A 213 10.35 -7.95 6.36
C LYS A 213 9.76 -7.29 5.11
N ASP A 214 8.50 -7.57 4.79
CA ASP A 214 7.81 -7.03 3.62
C ASP A 214 7.51 -5.53 3.75
N CYS A 215 7.47 -4.98 4.97
CA CYS A 215 7.28 -3.54 5.19
C CYS A 215 8.56 -2.74 4.91
N LEU A 216 9.74 -3.32 5.13
CA LEU A 216 11.03 -2.61 5.01
C LEU A 216 11.27 -2.04 3.62
N GLN A 217 10.85 -2.74 2.56
CA GLN A 217 11.03 -2.28 1.18
C GLN A 217 10.22 -1.01 0.87
N HIS A 218 9.16 -0.76 1.65
CA HIS A 218 8.25 0.37 1.49
C HIS A 218 8.65 1.60 2.33
N VAL A 219 9.57 1.45 3.29
CA VAL A 219 10.10 2.59 4.09
C VAL A 219 10.88 3.53 3.18
N VAL A 220 10.39 4.75 2.95
CA VAL A 220 10.93 5.65 1.92
C VAL A 220 12.32 6.18 2.29
N HIS A 221 12.55 6.52 3.56
CA HIS A 221 13.82 7.09 3.99
C HIS A 221 14.94 6.01 4.08
N PRO A 222 16.03 6.11 3.29
CA PRO A 222 17.01 5.03 3.15
C PRO A 222 17.78 4.74 4.43
N VAL A 223 18.11 5.77 5.22
CA VAL A 223 18.80 5.60 6.51
C VAL A 223 17.90 4.90 7.53
N ALA A 224 16.63 5.30 7.62
CA ALA A 224 15.65 4.67 8.50
C ALA A 224 15.42 3.20 8.11
N ARG A 225 15.28 2.92 6.81
CA ARG A 225 15.20 1.55 6.27
C ARG A 225 16.39 0.69 6.70
N ALA A 226 17.61 1.19 6.53
CA ALA A 226 18.82 0.46 6.91
C ALA A 226 18.91 0.23 8.44
N LEU A 227 18.46 1.19 9.24
CA LEU A 227 18.37 1.06 10.69
C LEU A 227 17.32 0.03 11.11
N LEU A 228 16.14 0.05 10.51
CA LEU A 228 15.06 -0.92 10.78
C LEU A 228 15.45 -2.35 10.39
N ASP A 229 16.16 -2.54 9.27
CA ASP A 229 16.68 -3.86 8.88
C ASP A 229 17.67 -4.41 9.92
N LYS A 230 18.54 -3.55 10.46
CA LYS A 230 19.44 -3.94 11.56
C LYS A 230 18.65 -4.25 12.83
N TYR A 231 17.70 -3.40 13.19
CA TYR A 231 16.88 -3.55 14.38
C TYR A 231 16.08 -4.85 14.37
N GLY A 232 15.47 -5.21 13.23
CA GLY A 232 14.76 -6.48 13.08
C GLY A 232 15.67 -7.70 13.29
N LYS A 233 16.94 -7.64 12.86
CA LYS A 233 17.94 -8.69 13.13
C LYS A 233 18.30 -8.77 14.61
N TRP A 234 18.42 -7.63 15.28
CA TRP A 234 18.69 -7.58 16.72
C TRP A 234 17.51 -8.13 17.53
N LEU A 235 16.28 -7.72 17.21
CA LEU A 235 15.06 -8.25 17.82
C LEU A 235 14.94 -9.78 17.65
N ALA A 236 15.32 -10.31 16.48
CA ALA A 236 15.33 -11.75 16.25
C ALA A 236 16.30 -12.50 17.17
N VAL A 237 17.45 -11.90 17.52
CA VAL A 237 18.39 -12.47 18.51
C VAL A 237 17.83 -12.37 19.93
N CYS A 238 17.21 -11.25 20.28
CA CYS A 238 16.64 -11.00 21.60
C CYS A 238 15.31 -11.72 21.86
N ARG A 239 14.68 -12.35 20.86
CA ARG A 239 13.34 -12.98 20.98
C ARG A 239 13.23 -14.00 22.11
N LYS A 240 14.32 -14.68 22.46
CA LYS A 240 14.37 -15.67 23.55
C LYS A 240 14.70 -15.08 24.92
N PHE A 241 15.09 -13.81 24.96
CA PHE A 241 15.61 -13.13 26.16
C PHE A 241 14.93 -11.76 26.32
N PRO A 242 13.71 -11.73 26.89
CA PRO A 242 12.92 -10.50 27.03
C PRO A 242 13.66 -9.38 27.76
N ASN A 243 14.50 -9.71 28.74
CA ASN A 243 15.27 -8.73 29.51
C ASN A 243 16.36 -8.02 28.68
N ILE A 244 16.74 -8.56 27.53
CA ILE A 244 17.71 -7.94 26.60
C ILE A 244 17.02 -6.96 25.64
N VAL A 245 15.70 -7.07 25.45
CA VAL A 245 14.95 -6.18 24.52
C VAL A 245 15.16 -4.70 24.85
N PRO A 246 15.07 -4.23 26.12
CA PRO A 246 15.34 -2.83 26.45
C PRO A 246 16.75 -2.34 26.07
N ILE A 247 17.75 -3.23 26.13
CA ILE A 247 19.12 -2.91 25.71
C ILE A 247 19.19 -2.75 24.19
N CYS A 248 18.56 -3.66 23.45
CA CYS A 248 18.44 -3.58 21.99
C CYS A 248 17.71 -2.31 21.53
N GLU A 249 16.62 -1.96 22.21
CA GLU A 249 15.88 -0.71 21.99
C GLU A 249 16.73 0.52 22.27
N GLY A 250 17.52 0.50 23.35
CA GLY A 250 18.48 1.57 23.66
C GLY A 250 19.56 1.76 22.61
N ILE A 251 20.17 0.67 22.12
CA ILE A 251 21.15 0.71 21.01
C ILE A 251 20.50 1.32 19.75
N TYR A 252 19.28 0.90 19.44
CA TYR A 252 18.56 1.39 18.28
C TYR A 252 18.26 2.89 18.38
N LEU A 253 17.82 3.36 19.54
CA LEU A 253 17.56 4.79 19.79
C LEU A 253 18.84 5.62 19.72
N ASP A 254 19.95 5.20 20.33
CA ASP A 254 21.24 5.88 20.22
C ASP A 254 21.64 6.06 18.74
N LEU A 255 21.52 5.00 17.93
CA LEU A 255 21.86 5.07 16.51
C LEU A 255 20.88 5.91 15.70
N ALA A 256 19.59 5.90 16.05
CA ALA A 256 18.59 6.77 15.43
C ALA A 256 18.85 8.24 15.77
N THR A 257 19.25 8.57 17.01
CA THR A 257 19.67 9.92 17.39
C THR A 257 20.87 10.38 16.55
N ILE A 258 21.89 9.54 16.39
CA ILE A 258 23.10 9.93 15.66
C ILE A 258 22.87 10.04 14.14
N LYS A 259 22.05 9.14 13.56
CA LYS A 259 21.91 9.02 12.10
C LYS A 259 20.70 9.76 11.52
N LEU A 260 19.63 9.88 12.29
CA LEU A 260 18.39 10.53 11.87
C LEU A 260 18.16 11.85 12.62
N GLY A 261 18.76 12.05 13.79
CA GLY A 261 18.51 13.23 14.63
C GLY A 261 17.28 13.09 15.53
N VAL A 262 16.81 11.87 15.79
CA VAL A 262 15.73 11.61 16.76
C VAL A 262 16.18 12.06 18.16
N PRO A 263 15.34 12.76 18.96
CA PRO A 263 15.71 13.16 20.31
C PRO A 263 16.23 12.00 21.16
N MET A 264 17.24 12.27 21.97
CA MET A 264 17.84 11.26 22.82
C MET A 264 16.86 10.91 23.95
N HIS A 265 16.52 9.63 24.12
CA HIS A 265 15.81 9.15 25.29
C HIS A 265 16.80 8.51 26.26
N THR A 266 16.75 8.89 27.53
CA THR A 266 17.55 8.23 28.58
C THR A 266 16.81 7.00 29.08
N LEU A 267 16.99 5.86 28.42
CA LEU A 267 16.66 4.58 29.04
C LEU A 267 17.74 4.25 30.09
N PRO A 268 17.37 3.80 31.30
CA PRO A 268 18.33 3.44 32.35
C PRO A 268 18.98 2.07 32.04
N VAL A 269 19.84 2.03 31.01
CA VAL A 269 20.37 0.76 30.48
C VAL A 269 21.48 0.15 31.34
N ALA A 270 22.23 0.95 32.09
CA ALA A 270 23.27 0.45 32.99
C ALA A 270 22.69 -0.48 34.07
N ASP A 271 21.51 -0.14 34.60
CA ASP A 271 20.81 -0.96 35.58
C ASP A 271 20.21 -2.22 34.95
N SER A 272 19.87 -2.19 33.66
CA SER A 272 19.35 -3.34 32.93
C SER A 272 20.42 -4.41 32.71
N ILE A 273 21.66 -4.01 32.38
CA ILE A 273 22.77 -4.94 32.13
C ILE A 273 23.16 -5.71 33.41
N GLN A 274 23.17 -5.02 34.56
CA GLN A 274 23.52 -5.64 35.84
C GLN A 274 22.51 -6.70 36.31
N LYS A 275 21.26 -6.58 35.86
CA LYS A 275 20.16 -7.49 36.23
C LYS A 275 20.05 -8.72 35.32
N LEU A 276 20.87 -8.82 34.27
CA LEU A 276 20.86 -9.96 33.36
C LEU A 276 21.44 -11.21 34.01
N SER A 277 20.87 -12.37 33.66
CA SER A 277 21.46 -13.67 33.99
C SER A 277 22.76 -13.90 33.20
N GLU A 278 23.59 -14.86 33.62
CA GLU A 278 24.82 -15.19 32.88
C GLU A 278 24.52 -15.69 31.44
N GLU A 279 23.45 -16.48 31.26
CA GLU A 279 23.00 -16.92 29.94
C GLU A 279 22.58 -15.75 29.03
N GLU A 280 22.01 -14.69 29.61
CA GLU A 280 21.63 -13.47 28.89
C GLU A 280 22.86 -12.61 28.53
N LYS A 281 23.86 -12.57 29.41
CA LYS A 281 25.13 -11.86 29.16
C LYS A 281 25.90 -12.45 27.99
N ASP A 282 25.84 -13.78 27.80
CA ASP A 282 26.47 -14.48 26.66
C ASP A 282 25.92 -14.04 25.29
N ILE A 283 24.73 -13.42 25.26
CA ILE A 283 24.12 -12.90 24.03
C ILE A 283 24.65 -11.50 23.67
N LEU A 284 25.15 -10.74 24.64
CA LEU A 284 25.62 -9.37 24.41
C LEU A 284 26.76 -9.29 23.38
N PRO A 285 27.80 -10.16 23.39
CA PRO A 285 28.83 -10.16 22.35
C PRO A 285 28.28 -10.38 20.94
N LYS A 286 27.24 -11.23 20.81
CA LYS A 286 26.56 -11.46 19.53
C LYS A 286 25.81 -10.22 19.08
N LEU A 287 25.11 -9.54 19.99
CA LEU A 287 24.41 -8.28 19.70
C LEU A 287 25.42 -7.20 19.24
N VAL A 288 26.52 -7.04 19.97
CA VAL A 288 27.63 -6.13 19.65
C VAL A 288 28.23 -6.41 18.27
N SER A 289 28.44 -7.68 17.92
CA SER A 289 28.93 -8.06 16.59
C SER A 289 27.98 -7.62 15.45
N LEU A 290 26.66 -7.64 15.69
CA LEU A 290 25.65 -7.23 14.71
C LEU A 290 25.51 -5.71 14.61
N VAL A 291 25.80 -4.96 15.68
CA VAL A 291 25.89 -3.49 15.63
C VAL A 291 27.06 -3.09 14.72
N GLY A 292 28.21 -3.70 14.97
CA GLY A 292 29.46 -3.49 14.24
C GLY A 292 30.31 -2.36 14.82
N GLN A 293 31.63 -2.52 14.75
CA GLN A 293 32.62 -1.64 15.39
C GLN A 293 32.46 -0.15 15.01
N LYS A 294 32.13 0.13 13.74
CA LYS A 294 31.94 1.53 13.27
C LYS A 294 30.75 2.24 13.91
N ASP A 295 29.68 1.51 14.22
CA ASP A 295 28.49 2.06 14.84
C ASP A 295 28.69 2.16 16.37
N LEU A 296 29.40 1.22 16.98
CA LEU A 296 29.78 1.25 18.41
C LEU A 296 30.76 2.38 18.77
N ALA A 297 31.62 2.78 17.84
CA ALA A 297 32.57 3.88 18.06
C ALA A 297 31.91 5.28 18.11
N ARG A 298 30.60 5.37 17.83
CA ARG A 298 29.84 6.63 17.86
C ARG A 298 29.39 6.97 19.29
N ASP A 299 29.03 8.22 19.50
CA ASP A 299 28.58 8.73 20.79
C ASP A 299 27.16 8.22 21.12
N GLY A 300 27.02 7.51 22.23
CA GLY A 300 25.75 6.99 22.71
C GLY A 300 25.96 6.27 24.04
N ARG A 301 25.07 6.49 25.02
CA ARG A 301 25.26 5.96 26.38
C ARG A 301 25.19 4.43 26.41
N VAL A 302 24.30 3.86 25.59
CA VAL A 302 24.14 2.41 25.49
C VAL A 302 25.25 1.83 24.63
N LEU A 303 25.60 2.53 23.54
CA LEU A 303 26.73 2.13 22.69
C LEU A 303 28.04 2.07 23.50
N GLU A 304 28.26 3.01 24.42
CA GLU A 304 29.42 3.03 25.32
C GLU A 304 29.43 1.81 26.25
N ALA A 305 28.32 1.53 26.94
CA ALA A 305 28.21 0.34 27.80
C ALA A 305 28.38 -0.99 27.03
N MET A 306 28.04 -1.01 25.74
CA MET A 306 28.20 -2.19 24.88
C MET A 306 29.65 -2.41 24.41
N ARG A 307 30.53 -1.41 24.51
CA ARG A 307 31.95 -1.55 24.08
C ARG A 307 32.72 -2.55 24.93
N ASP A 308 32.34 -2.72 26.20
CA ASP A 308 32.99 -3.65 27.13
C ASP A 308 32.84 -5.12 26.70
N PHE A 309 31.85 -5.40 25.83
CA PHE A 309 31.56 -6.74 25.30
C PHE A 309 32.15 -6.96 23.89
N LEU A 310 32.95 -6.03 23.37
CA LEU A 310 33.73 -6.28 22.16
C LEU A 310 34.76 -7.37 22.43
N PRO A 311 34.93 -8.35 21.51
CA PRO A 311 36.03 -9.30 21.63
C PRO A 311 37.33 -8.51 21.66
N LYS A 312 38.07 -8.63 22.77
CA LYS A 312 39.40 -8.04 22.90
C LYS A 312 40.24 -8.69 21.81
N ASN A 313 40.59 -7.93 20.78
CA ASN A 313 41.61 -8.36 19.83
C ASN A 313 42.88 -8.53 20.66
N GLU A 314 43.24 -9.77 20.97
CA GLU A 314 44.58 -10.07 21.45
C GLU A 314 45.54 -9.64 20.35
N GLU A 315 46.20 -8.50 20.57
CA GLU A 315 47.27 -8.01 19.74
C GLU A 315 48.34 -9.11 19.65
N LYS A 316 48.40 -9.81 18.51
CA LYS A 316 49.58 -10.55 18.11
C LYS A 316 50.71 -9.54 17.91
N SER A 317 51.46 -9.29 18.98
CA SER A 317 52.74 -8.59 18.96
C SER A 317 53.76 -9.44 18.21
N VAL A 318 53.84 -9.27 16.89
CA VAL A 318 54.99 -9.74 16.12
C VAL A 318 56.11 -8.75 16.34
N ALA A 319 57.04 -9.09 17.23
CA ALA A 319 58.32 -8.43 17.36
C ALA A 319 59.06 -8.45 16.01
N LYS A 320 59.24 -7.27 15.41
CA LYS A 320 60.18 -7.07 14.30
C LYS A 320 61.61 -7.18 14.85
N GLY A 321 62.26 -8.30 14.54
CA GLY A 321 63.72 -8.42 14.60
C GLY A 321 64.32 -8.22 13.21
N ASP A 322 65.31 -7.34 13.12
CA ASP A 322 66.13 -7.05 11.94
C ASP A 322 66.90 -8.28 11.43
N LYS A 323 67.02 -8.41 10.09
CA LYS A 323 68.24 -8.91 9.43
C LYS A 323 68.26 -8.64 7.91
N MET A 324 69.44 -8.22 7.46
CA MET A 324 69.85 -7.85 6.09
C MET A 324 69.94 -9.03 5.10
N GLU A 325 69.75 -8.66 3.83
CA GLU A 325 70.14 -9.20 2.50
C GLU A 325 70.67 -10.65 2.30
N ALA A 326 69.89 -11.41 1.50
CA ALA A 326 70.14 -12.16 0.22
C ALA A 326 71.55 -12.72 -0.15
N PRO A 327 71.70 -13.74 -1.05
CA PRO A 327 70.77 -14.19 -2.11
C PRO A 327 70.62 -15.73 -2.34
N GLN A 328 69.67 -16.10 -3.22
CA GLN A 328 69.39 -17.46 -3.73
C GLN A 328 70.52 -18.01 -4.64
N PRO A 329 70.58 -19.34 -4.92
CA PRO A 329 69.80 -19.95 -6.01
C PRO A 329 69.18 -21.34 -5.71
N ALA A 330 68.14 -21.70 -6.47
CA ALA A 330 67.48 -23.02 -6.59
C ALA A 330 68.37 -24.04 -7.39
N PRO A 331 67.99 -25.32 -7.67
CA PRO A 331 66.66 -25.96 -7.59
C PRO A 331 66.61 -27.47 -7.19
N THR A 332 65.39 -28.03 -7.32
CA THR A 332 65.00 -29.43 -7.70
C THR A 332 64.68 -30.55 -6.65
N ILE A 333 63.41 -31.00 -6.75
CA ILE A 333 62.85 -32.39 -6.85
C ILE A 333 62.41 -33.17 -5.58
N ASP A 334 61.10 -33.52 -5.59
CA ASP A 334 60.31 -34.69 -5.10
C ASP A 334 60.57 -35.27 -3.68
N GLU A 335 59.60 -35.81 -2.92
CA GLU A 335 58.41 -36.60 -3.26
C GLU A 335 57.47 -36.77 -2.02
N SER A 336 56.14 -36.80 -2.25
CA SER A 336 55.03 -37.49 -1.51
C SER A 336 54.83 -37.24 0.01
N THR A 337 53.64 -37.19 0.64
CA THR A 337 52.26 -37.75 0.49
C THR A 337 51.33 -36.87 1.37
N GLY A 338 50.02 -36.69 1.22
CA GLY A 338 48.99 -37.21 0.33
C GLY A 338 47.60 -36.69 0.78
N LEU A 339 46.68 -36.52 -0.19
CA LEU A 339 45.19 -36.50 -0.13
C LEU A 339 44.47 -35.49 0.80
N PRO A 340 43.14 -35.22 0.60
CA PRO A 340 42.23 -35.60 -0.49
C PRO A 340 41.52 -34.39 -1.14
N GLU A 341 40.90 -34.54 -2.30
CA GLU A 341 39.57 -33.95 -2.55
C GLU A 341 38.89 -34.63 -3.75
N GLU A 342 37.82 -35.36 -3.44
CA GLU A 342 36.91 -36.00 -4.39
C GLU A 342 35.96 -34.97 -5.02
N GLU A 343 35.69 -35.25 -6.28
CA GLU A 343 34.91 -34.52 -7.25
C GLU A 343 33.42 -34.38 -6.89
N ALA A 344 32.83 -33.25 -7.27
CA ALA A 344 31.45 -33.19 -7.74
C ALA A 344 31.41 -32.47 -9.11
N LYS A 345 31.09 -33.27 -10.12
CA LYS A 345 31.09 -33.01 -11.57
C LYS A 345 30.37 -31.72 -11.97
N GLN A 346 31.06 -30.87 -12.73
CA GLN A 346 30.48 -29.75 -13.47
C GLN A 346 30.34 -30.17 -14.94
N GLY A 347 29.10 -30.21 -15.41
CA GLY A 347 28.74 -30.55 -16.78
C GLY A 347 29.20 -29.50 -17.78
N ASP A 348 29.53 -29.98 -18.96
CA ASP A 348 29.98 -29.30 -20.16
C ASP A 348 28.95 -28.25 -20.64
N GLU A 349 29.14 -26.98 -20.24
CA GLU A 349 28.41 -25.84 -20.83
C GLU A 349 29.25 -25.25 -21.97
N GLY A 350 28.81 -25.52 -23.20
CA GLY A 350 29.44 -25.02 -24.42
C GLY A 350 29.68 -23.51 -24.38
N VAL A 351 30.88 -23.10 -24.79
CA VAL A 351 31.31 -21.70 -24.83
C VAL A 351 30.43 -20.92 -25.82
N VAL A 352 29.40 -20.23 -25.31
CA VAL A 352 28.55 -19.37 -26.13
C VAL A 352 29.31 -18.09 -26.47
N SER A 353 29.70 -17.95 -27.75
CA SER A 353 30.37 -16.75 -28.25
C SER A 353 29.44 -15.54 -28.23
N PRO A 354 29.88 -14.33 -27.81
CA PRO A 354 29.07 -13.11 -27.85
C PRO A 354 28.44 -12.80 -29.22
N GLN A 355 29.07 -13.25 -30.30
CA GLN A 355 28.60 -13.01 -31.67
C GLN A 355 27.32 -13.78 -32.04
N SER A 356 26.84 -14.70 -31.20
CA SER A 356 25.61 -15.46 -31.46
C SER A 356 24.32 -14.67 -31.20
N PHE A 357 24.40 -13.40 -30.76
CA PHE A 357 23.24 -12.58 -30.41
C PHE A 357 23.04 -11.45 -31.42
N PRO A 358 22.05 -11.53 -32.33
CA PRO A 358 21.80 -10.45 -33.29
C PRO A 358 21.26 -9.19 -32.59
N ILE A 359 21.66 -8.02 -33.09
CA ILE A 359 21.13 -6.73 -32.63
C ILE A 359 19.62 -6.69 -32.92
N GLY A 360 18.82 -6.28 -31.93
CA GLY A 360 17.35 -6.30 -31.97
C GLY A 360 16.72 -7.63 -31.51
N ALA A 361 17.52 -8.65 -31.17
CA ALA A 361 16.98 -9.90 -30.65
C ALA A 361 16.40 -9.73 -29.24
N LYS A 362 15.27 -10.38 -28.97
CA LYS A 362 14.71 -10.51 -27.63
C LYS A 362 15.41 -11.64 -26.88
N VAL A 363 15.87 -11.35 -25.68
CA VAL A 363 16.62 -12.27 -24.85
C VAL A 363 16.12 -12.27 -23.42
N ARG A 364 16.24 -13.41 -22.75
CA ARG A 364 15.96 -13.56 -21.32
C ARG A 364 17.26 -13.64 -20.54
N ILE A 365 17.36 -12.81 -19.50
CA ILE A 365 18.56 -12.73 -18.67
C ILE A 365 18.51 -13.81 -17.58
N HIS A 366 19.62 -14.52 -17.40
CA HIS A 366 19.81 -15.51 -16.34
C HIS A 366 21.06 -15.19 -15.52
N VAL A 367 20.92 -14.91 -14.21
CA VAL A 367 22.09 -14.59 -13.36
C VAL A 367 22.04 -15.27 -12.00
N SER A 368 23.13 -15.93 -11.63
CA SER A 368 23.18 -16.86 -10.49
C SER A 368 23.30 -16.22 -9.10
N ARG A 369 24.01 -15.08 -8.92
CA ARG A 369 24.27 -14.53 -7.56
C ARG A 369 24.23 -13.01 -7.41
N LEU A 370 25.03 -12.24 -8.15
CA LEU A 370 25.22 -10.79 -7.90
C LEU A 370 24.18 -9.87 -8.58
N LYS A 371 23.33 -10.42 -9.44
CA LYS A 371 22.37 -9.67 -10.26
C LYS A 371 20.99 -10.35 -10.31
N ARG A 372 20.60 -11.07 -9.24
CA ARG A 372 19.31 -11.80 -9.15
C ARG A 372 18.08 -10.94 -9.51
N LYS A 373 18.13 -9.62 -9.26
CA LYS A 373 17.05 -8.70 -9.63
C LYS A 373 16.77 -8.60 -11.13
N PHE A 374 17.65 -9.14 -11.98
CA PHE A 374 17.50 -9.19 -13.44
C PHE A 374 17.22 -10.60 -13.96
N ASP A 375 17.21 -11.62 -13.09
CA ASP A 375 16.98 -13.01 -13.47
C ASP A 375 15.53 -13.18 -13.99
N GLY A 376 15.38 -13.83 -15.14
CA GLY A 376 14.11 -14.03 -15.83
C GLY A 376 13.56 -12.80 -16.57
N GLN A 377 14.24 -11.65 -16.54
CA GLN A 377 13.75 -10.44 -17.22
C GLN A 377 13.99 -10.47 -18.73
N LEU A 378 13.07 -9.83 -19.45
CA LEU A 378 13.13 -9.70 -20.89
C LEU A 378 13.92 -8.44 -21.26
N ALA A 379 14.82 -8.57 -22.22
CA ALA A 379 15.63 -7.49 -22.74
C ALA A 379 15.81 -7.60 -24.25
N GLU A 380 16.22 -6.50 -24.88
CA GLU A 380 16.53 -6.42 -26.31
C GLU A 380 18.01 -6.12 -26.50
N VAL A 381 18.67 -6.84 -27.41
CA VAL A 381 20.10 -6.64 -27.68
C VAL A 381 20.32 -5.32 -28.43
N GLU A 382 21.03 -4.38 -27.81
CA GLU A 382 21.33 -3.08 -28.41
C GLU A 382 22.70 -3.08 -29.10
N SER A 383 23.70 -3.76 -28.54
CA SER A 383 25.01 -3.96 -29.19
C SER A 383 25.77 -5.15 -28.61
N VAL A 384 26.65 -5.74 -29.43
CA VAL A 384 27.50 -6.87 -29.06
C VAL A 384 28.95 -6.42 -29.02
N GLY A 385 29.59 -6.50 -27.86
CA GLY A 385 31.02 -6.27 -27.68
C GLY A 385 31.82 -7.58 -27.65
N GLN A 386 33.15 -7.48 -27.58
CA GLN A 386 34.04 -8.64 -27.56
C GLN A 386 33.86 -9.55 -26.33
N LYS A 387 33.39 -9.01 -25.20
CA LYS A 387 33.24 -9.74 -23.93
C LYS A 387 31.83 -9.69 -23.34
N PHE A 388 31.03 -8.70 -23.74
CA PHE A 388 29.74 -8.43 -23.14
C PHE A 388 28.71 -8.10 -24.21
N VAL A 389 27.46 -8.44 -23.94
CA VAL A 389 26.31 -8.03 -24.73
C VAL A 389 25.58 -6.92 -23.97
N LYS A 390 25.36 -5.79 -24.65
CA LYS A 390 24.63 -4.64 -24.11
C LYS A 390 23.16 -4.79 -24.48
N VAL A 391 22.30 -4.83 -23.48
CA VAL A 391 20.87 -5.06 -23.64
C VAL A 391 20.05 -3.95 -23.00
N ARG A 392 18.93 -3.61 -23.60
CA ARG A 392 17.93 -2.67 -23.07
C ARG A 392 16.83 -3.48 -22.39
N MET A 393 16.56 -3.19 -21.12
CA MET A 393 15.57 -3.93 -20.35
C MET A 393 14.15 -3.60 -20.81
N LEU A 394 13.37 -4.62 -21.18
CA LEU A 394 11.97 -4.50 -21.60
C LEU A 394 11.01 -4.78 -20.46
N THR A 395 11.41 -5.51 -19.41
CA THR A 395 10.59 -5.76 -18.22
C THR A 395 11.39 -5.58 -16.93
N GLY A 396 10.70 -5.26 -15.83
CA GLY A 396 11.29 -5.11 -14.49
C GLY A 396 11.48 -3.65 -14.03
N PRO A 397 12.01 -3.45 -12.80
CA PRO A 397 12.13 -2.14 -12.15
C PRO A 397 13.15 -1.18 -12.81
N SER A 398 13.91 -1.67 -13.79
CA SER A 398 14.86 -0.91 -14.59
C SER A 398 14.43 -0.84 -16.07
N MET A 399 13.12 -0.84 -16.34
CA MET A 399 12.57 -0.73 -17.69
C MET A 399 13.18 0.50 -18.41
N THR A 400 13.62 0.33 -19.66
CA THR A 400 14.36 1.32 -20.48
C THR A 400 15.83 1.56 -20.13
N GLU A 401 16.34 1.04 -19.01
CA GLU A 401 17.78 1.11 -18.73
C GLU A 401 18.57 0.14 -19.61
N THR A 402 19.79 0.55 -19.95
CA THR A 402 20.73 -0.30 -20.68
C THR A 402 21.76 -0.91 -19.73
N LYS A 403 21.97 -2.22 -19.82
CA LYS A 403 22.92 -2.97 -18.98
C LYS A 403 23.79 -3.90 -19.82
N GLN A 404 24.95 -4.26 -19.28
CA GLN A 404 25.89 -5.21 -19.90
C GLN A 404 25.89 -6.53 -19.13
N PHE A 405 25.83 -7.64 -19.87
CA PHE A 405 25.87 -9.01 -19.36
C PHE A 405 26.87 -9.87 -20.13
N LEU A 406 27.37 -10.92 -19.48
CA LEU A 406 28.15 -11.95 -20.14
C LEU A 406 27.23 -12.80 -21.03
N PRO A 407 27.70 -13.33 -22.17
CA PRO A 407 26.92 -14.20 -23.06
C PRO A 407 26.27 -15.38 -22.33
N THR A 408 26.97 -15.97 -21.37
CA THR A 408 26.48 -17.10 -20.55
C THR A 408 25.28 -16.74 -19.67
N CYS A 409 25.03 -15.45 -19.44
CA CYS A 409 23.90 -14.96 -18.68
C CYS A 409 22.68 -14.61 -19.56
N ILE A 410 22.67 -14.98 -20.84
CA ILE A 410 21.65 -14.56 -21.79
C ILE A 410 21.17 -15.78 -22.59
N LYS A 411 19.85 -15.96 -22.68
CA LYS A 411 19.21 -16.95 -23.56
C LYS A 411 18.36 -16.25 -24.61
N LEU A 412 18.53 -16.63 -25.88
CA LEU A 412 17.67 -16.17 -26.97
C LEU A 412 16.23 -16.66 -26.73
N GLU A 413 15.28 -15.74 -26.84
CA GLU A 413 13.87 -16.12 -26.82
C GLU A 413 13.47 -16.53 -28.23
N GLU A 414 13.12 -17.80 -28.41
CA GLU A 414 12.58 -18.27 -29.68
C GLU A 414 11.25 -17.56 -29.97
N PRO A 415 11.01 -17.11 -31.21
CA PRO A 415 9.74 -16.48 -31.56
C PRO A 415 8.62 -17.50 -31.38
N VAL A 416 7.81 -17.31 -30.34
CA VAL A 416 6.59 -18.06 -30.12
C VAL A 416 5.69 -17.82 -31.32
N LYS A 417 5.45 -18.88 -32.12
CA LYS A 417 4.42 -18.86 -33.16
C LYS A 417 3.10 -18.47 -32.49
N ALA A 418 2.54 -17.35 -32.92
CA ALA A 418 1.31 -16.79 -32.37
C ALA A 418 0.18 -17.83 -32.44
N ALA A 419 -0.19 -18.37 -31.28
CA ALA A 419 -1.46 -19.04 -31.08
C ALA A 419 -2.42 -18.00 -30.49
N GLU A 420 -3.48 -17.70 -31.23
CA GLU A 420 -4.65 -16.97 -30.76
C GLU A 420 -5.25 -17.71 -29.56
N THR A 421 -5.36 -17.07 -28.39
CA THR A 421 -6.37 -17.43 -27.38
C THR A 421 -6.56 -16.35 -26.31
N GLU A 422 -7.78 -15.81 -26.31
CA GLU A 422 -8.63 -15.49 -25.16
C GLU A 422 -8.18 -14.51 -24.06
N LYS A 423 -8.74 -13.31 -24.15
CA LYS A 423 -8.99 -12.39 -23.03
C LYS A 423 -10.02 -12.98 -22.06
N THR A 424 -9.62 -13.90 -21.18
CA THR A 424 -10.46 -14.30 -20.02
C THR A 424 -9.66 -14.63 -18.74
N SER A 425 -8.32 -14.58 -18.74
CA SER A 425 -7.52 -15.06 -17.59
C SER A 425 -7.09 -14.00 -16.55
N ALA A 426 -7.24 -12.70 -16.83
CA ALA A 426 -6.81 -11.64 -15.91
C ALA A 426 -7.80 -11.36 -14.77
N ALA A 427 -9.10 -11.53 -15.02
CA ALA A 427 -10.12 -11.37 -13.98
C ALA A 427 -10.13 -12.53 -12.98
N SER A 428 -9.86 -13.77 -13.43
CA SER A 428 -9.84 -14.93 -12.54
C SER A 428 -8.62 -14.93 -11.61
N THR A 429 -7.49 -14.37 -12.02
CA THR A 429 -6.27 -14.32 -11.18
C THR A 429 -6.33 -13.23 -10.12
N ALA A 430 -7.05 -12.13 -10.35
CA ALA A 430 -7.32 -11.13 -9.32
C ALA A 430 -8.35 -11.62 -8.30
N ALA A 431 -9.43 -12.26 -8.77
CA ALA A 431 -10.44 -12.88 -7.91
C ALA A 431 -9.87 -14.03 -7.07
N GLN A 432 -9.05 -14.91 -7.66
CA GLN A 432 -8.38 -16.01 -6.93
C GLN A 432 -7.33 -15.50 -5.94
N ARG A 433 -6.63 -14.39 -6.22
CA ARG A 433 -5.73 -13.76 -5.23
C ARG A 433 -6.49 -13.09 -4.09
N ALA A 434 -7.64 -12.49 -4.38
CA ALA A 434 -8.53 -11.96 -3.34
C ALA A 434 -9.10 -13.09 -2.47
N GLU A 435 -9.57 -14.19 -3.08
CA GLU A 435 -10.09 -15.36 -2.35
C GLU A 435 -9.02 -16.03 -1.49
N ALA A 436 -7.77 -16.11 -1.98
CA ALA A 436 -6.63 -16.63 -1.22
C ALA A 436 -6.17 -15.73 -0.05
N MET A 437 -6.38 -14.40 -0.15
CA MET A 437 -6.00 -13.45 0.91
C MET A 437 -7.12 -13.16 1.91
N PHE A 438 -8.40 -13.28 1.50
CA PHE A 438 -9.54 -12.81 2.28
C PHE A 438 -10.53 -13.92 2.68
N GLY A 439 -10.28 -15.17 2.27
CA GLY A 439 -11.16 -16.31 2.52
C GLY A 439 -12.41 -16.30 1.63
N LYS A 440 -13.09 -17.45 1.53
CA LYS A 440 -14.39 -17.54 0.86
C LYS A 440 -15.42 -16.73 1.66
N CYS A 441 -16.12 -15.83 0.99
CA CYS A 441 -17.39 -15.31 1.51
C CYS A 441 -18.38 -16.48 1.51
N ASP A 442 -18.75 -16.94 2.69
CA ASP A 442 -19.93 -17.80 2.82
C ASP A 442 -21.16 -16.97 2.46
N ASP A 443 -21.98 -17.51 1.56
CA ASP A 443 -23.22 -16.90 1.09
C ASP A 443 -24.18 -16.69 2.27
N ILE A 444 -24.57 -15.43 2.52
CA ILE A 444 -25.74 -15.02 3.32
C ILE A 444 -26.52 -13.98 2.54
#